data_AF-A0A1B3B9J0-F1
#
_entry.id   AF-A0A1B3B9J0-F1
#
_cell.length_a   1.000
_cell.length_b   1.000
_cell.length_c   1.000
_cell.angle_alpha   90.00
_cell.angle_beta   90.00
_cell.angle_gamma   90.00
#
_symmetry.space_group_name_H-M   'P 1'
#
loop_
_entity.id
_entity.type
_entity.pdbx_description
1 polymer ?
#
loop_
_entity_poly.entity_id
_entity_poly.type
_entity_poly.pdbx_seq_one_letter_code
_entity_poly.pdbx_strand_id
1 'polypeptide(L)' 'MSSLSDPEDGMTTVTCAKGQMVMLQVEYAAELKANHRDLYEALVECTAFVNWRLIEVGEPPVLALSFNAQQPT' A
#
# COMPACT_ATOMS: atom_id res chain seq x y z
N MET A 1 2.90 -11.57 9.08
CA MET A 1 4.05 -10.66 9.21
C MET A 1 4.31 -10.09 7.82
N SER A 2 4.59 -8.80 7.70
CA SER A 2 4.86 -8.16 6.40
C SER A 2 6.36 -8.10 6.18
N SER A 3 6.85 -8.72 5.12
CA SER A 3 8.29 -8.73 4.77
C SER A 3 8.77 -7.39 4.19
N LEU A 4 7.88 -6.40 4.02
CA LEU A 4 8.23 -5.08 3.47
C LEU A 4 9.20 -4.32 4.39
N SER A 5 9.11 -4.53 5.70
CA SER A 5 10.00 -3.91 6.68
C SER A 5 11.13 -4.84 7.15
N ASP A 6 11.26 -6.02 6.54
CA ASP A 6 12.27 -7.02 6.88
C ASP A 6 12.97 -7.54 5.61
N PRO A 7 14.02 -6.85 5.16
CA PRO A 7 14.72 -7.21 3.92
C PRO A 7 15.39 -8.59 3.96
N GLU A 8 15.67 -9.12 5.17
CA GLU A 8 16.34 -10.42 5.32
C GLU A 8 15.39 -11.60 5.09
N ASP A 9 14.07 -11.36 5.17
CA ASP A 9 13.04 -12.37 4.94
C ASP A 9 13.00 -12.83 3.47
N GLY A 10 13.56 -12.05 2.53
CA GLY A 10 13.80 -12.45 1.14
C GLY A 10 12.55 -12.68 0.28
N MET A 11 11.35 -12.47 0.84
CA MET A 11 10.06 -12.74 0.19
C MET A 11 9.62 -11.67 -0.81
N THR A 12 10.27 -10.50 -0.82
CA THR A 12 9.95 -9.36 -1.70
C THR A 12 11.21 -8.60 -2.08
N THR A 13 11.25 -8.07 -3.30
CA THR A 13 12.31 -7.16 -3.75
C THR A 13 12.04 -5.71 -3.37
N VAL A 14 10.80 -5.40 -2.97
CA VAL A 14 10.40 -4.07 -2.47
C VAL A 14 10.48 -4.11 -0.95
N THR A 15 11.44 -3.38 -0.39
CA THR A 15 11.64 -3.27 1.05
C THR A 15 11.85 -1.82 1.45
N CYS A 16 11.48 -1.47 2.68
CA CYS A 16 11.78 -0.19 3.29
C CYS A 16 12.50 -0.43 4.62
N ALA A 17 13.29 0.55 5.07
CA ALA A 17 13.91 0.47 6.38
C ALA A 17 12.84 0.36 7.49
N LYS A 18 13.19 -0.25 8.63
CA LYS A 18 12.26 -0.40 9.76
C LYS A 18 11.76 0.97 10.21
N GLY A 19 10.44 1.13 10.31
CA GLY A 19 9.78 2.39 10.64
C GLY A 19 9.64 3.39 9.49
N GLN A 20 10.04 3.02 8.26
CA GLN A 20 9.67 3.76 7.04
C GLN A 20 8.44 3.12 6.39
N MET A 21 7.79 3.85 5.50
CA MET A 21 6.61 3.39 4.76
C MET A 21 6.95 3.20 3.28
N VAL A 22 6.38 2.17 2.68
CA VAL A 22 6.29 2.01 1.23
C VAL A 22 5.06 2.78 0.75
N MET A 23 5.28 3.73 -0.16
CA MET A 23 4.21 4.45 -0.83
C MET A 23 3.90 3.80 -2.18
N LEU A 24 2.65 3.39 -2.36
CA LEU A 24 2.13 2.96 -3.66
C LEU A 24 1.45 4.16 -4.31
N GLN A 25 2.10 4.69 -5.35
CA GLN A 25 1.54 5.71 -6.21
C GLN A 25 0.63 5.05 -7.25
N VAL A 26 -0.65 5.40 -7.24
CA VAL A 26 -1.65 4.92 -8.20
C VAL A 26 -1.96 6.07 -9.16
N GLU A 27 -1.46 5.92 -10.39
CA GLU A 27 -1.75 6.82 -11.50
C GLU A 27 -3.16 6.58 -12.05
N TYR A 28 -3.79 7.65 -12.58
CA TYR A 28 -5.16 7.61 -13.11
C TYR A 28 -6.19 7.07 -12.10
N ALA A 29 -6.01 7.37 -10.81
CA ALA A 29 -6.83 6.84 -9.74
C ALA A 29 -8.31 7.22 -9.87
N ALA A 30 -8.61 8.36 -10.52
CA ALA A 30 -9.97 8.78 -10.82
C ALA A 30 -10.66 7.83 -11.82
N GLU A 31 -9.96 7.42 -12.87
CA GLU A 31 -10.45 6.46 -13.86
C GLU A 31 -10.58 5.06 -13.26
N LEU A 32 -9.60 4.64 -12.45
CA LEU A 32 -9.66 3.38 -11.72
C LEU A 32 -10.92 3.33 -10.84
N LYS A 33 -11.18 4.38 -10.07
CA LYS A 33 -12.37 4.47 -9.21
C LYS A 33 -13.68 4.48 -10.00
N ALA A 34 -13.71 5.15 -11.15
CA ALA A 34 -14.91 5.28 -11.98
C ALA A 34 -15.25 3.97 -12.73
N ASN A 35 -14.24 3.32 -13.31
CA ASN A 35 -14.42 2.19 -14.21
C ASN A 35 -14.25 0.83 -13.52
N HIS A 36 -13.46 0.76 -12.44
CA HIS A 36 -13.10 -0.46 -11.72
C HIS A 36 -13.12 -0.24 -10.20
N ARG A 37 -14.29 0.15 -9.71
CA ARG A 37 -14.49 0.54 -8.31
C ARG A 37 -14.12 -0.58 -7.32
N ASP A 38 -14.39 -1.83 -7.68
CA ASP A 38 -14.04 -3.02 -6.92
C ASP A 38 -12.52 -3.13 -6.70
N LEU A 39 -11.72 -2.89 -7.73
CA LEU A 39 -10.26 -2.89 -7.62
C LEU A 39 -9.74 -1.71 -6.80
N TYR A 40 -10.35 -0.54 -6.95
CA TYR A 40 -10.02 0.63 -6.13
C TYR A 40 -10.29 0.37 -4.64
N GLU A 41 -11.46 -0.18 -4.31
CA GLU A 41 -11.84 -0.54 -2.94
C GLU A 41 -10.93 -1.64 -2.39
N ALA A 42 -10.62 -2.67 -3.18
CA ALA A 42 -9.70 -3.73 -2.79
C ALA A 42 -8.30 -3.19 -2.43
N LEU A 43 -7.75 -2.22 -3.18
CA LEU A 43 -6.47 -1.58 -2.85
C LEU A 43 -6.50 -0.88 -1.49
N VAL A 44 -7.56 -0.13 -1.21
CA VAL A 44 -7.76 0.58 0.05
C VAL A 44 -7.91 -0.42 1.20
N GLU A 45 -8.76 -1.43 1.05
CA GLU A 45 -9.04 -2.44 2.07
C GLU A 45 -7.82 -3.29 2.39
N CYS A 46 -7.09 -3.75 1.36
CA CYS A 46 -5.86 -4.53 1.56
C CYS A 46 -4.78 -3.72 2.28
N THR A 47 -4.60 -2.45 1.90
CA THR A 47 -3.64 -1.55 2.56
C THR A 47 -4.01 -1.34 4.03
N ALA A 48 -5.28 -1.08 4.32
CA ALA A 48 -5.78 -0.92 5.68
C ALA A 48 -5.59 -2.21 6.50
N PHE A 49 -5.89 -3.37 5.92
CA PHE A 49 -5.78 -4.67 6.59
C PHE A 49 -4.34 -5.01 6.96
N VAL A 50 -3.37 -4.80 6.05
CA VAL A 50 -1.95 -5.04 6.34
C VAL A 50 -1.47 -4.13 7.47
N ASN A 51 -1.80 -2.84 7.41
CA ASN A 51 -1.43 -1.89 8.46
C ASN A 51 -2.08 -2.25 9.81
N TRP A 52 -3.36 -2.62 9.82
CA TRP A 52 -4.05 -3.08 11.04
C TRP A 52 -3.34 -4.30 11.65
N ARG A 53 -2.97 -5.31 10.85
CA ARG A 53 -2.26 -6.50 11.35
C ARG A 53 -0.90 -6.18 11.97
N LEU A 54 -0.21 -5.14 11.50
CA LEU A 54 1.05 -4.67 12.09
C LEU A 54 0.81 -3.96 13.43
N ILE A 55 -0.20 -3.07 13.47
CA ILE A 55 -0.58 -2.34 14.67
C ILE A 55 -1.00 -3.31 15.79
N GLU A 56 -1.76 -4.36 15.47
CA GLU A 56 -2.17 -5.40 16.43
C GLU A 56 -0.99 -6.11 17.11
N VAL A 57 0.17 -6.18 16.45
CA VAL A 57 1.39 -6.80 17.01
C VAL A 57 2.40 -5.76 17.53
N GLY A 58 2.00 -4.49 17.63
CA GLY A 58 2.83 -3.40 18.16
C GLY A 58 3.86 -2.84 17.17
N GLU A 59 3.75 -3.18 15.88
CA GLU A 59 4.62 -2.66 14.82
C GLU A 59 3.95 -1.46 14.12
N PRO A 60 4.73 -0.50 13.58
CA PRO A 60 4.17 0.65 12.86
C PRO A 60 3.56 0.24 11.51
N PRO A 61 2.60 1.02 10.98
CA PRO A 61 2.09 0.81 9.62
C PRO A 61 3.20 0.97 8.59
N VAL A 62 3.13 0.22 7.49
CA VAL A 62 4.19 0.14 6.48
C VAL A 62 3.72 0.53 5.08
N LEU A 63 2.42 0.64 4.85
CA LEU A 63 1.85 0.97 3.54
C LEU A 63 1.13 2.31 3.54
N ALA A 64 1.38 3.11 2.50
CA ALA A 64 0.63 4.32 2.19
C ALA A 64 0.17 4.28 0.73
N LEU A 65 -1.05 4.76 0.46
CA LEU A 65 -1.55 4.97 -0.91
C LEU A 65 -1.47 6.45 -1.25
N SER A 66 -0.95 6.75 -2.44
CA SER A 66 -0.97 8.09 -3.04
C SER A 66 -1.73 7.99 -4.36
N PHE A 67 -2.78 8.81 -4.52
CA PHE A 67 -3.64 8.79 -5.69
C PHE A 67 -3.37 10.01 -6.56
N ASN A 68 -2.88 9.80 -7.79
CA ASN A 68 -2.91 10.84 -8.80
C ASN A 68 -4.26 10.82 -9.52
N ALA A 69 -5.04 11.89 -9.35
CA ALA A 69 -6.34 12.05 -9.99
C ALA A 69 -6.27 12.79 -11.35
N GLN A 70 -5.07 13.16 -11.83
CA GLN A 70 -4.92 13.86 -13.10
C GLN A 70 -5.22 12.93 -14.28
N GLN A 71 -6.08 13.40 -15.19
CA GLN A 71 -6.21 12.85 -16.54
C GLN A 71 -5.04 13.37 -17.39
N PRO A 72 -4.46 12.55 -18.29
CA PRO A 72 -3.40 13.02 -19.15
C PRO A 72 -3.98 14.04 -20.15
N THR A 73 -3.36 15.23 -20.20
CA THR A 73 -3.67 16.30 -21.18
C THR A 73 -3.44 15.87 -22.61
#